data_AF-A0A2K8T2J2-F1
#
_entry.id   AF-A0A2K8T2J2-F1
#
_cell.length_a   1.000
_cell.length_b   1.000
_cell.length_c   1.000
_cell.angle_alpha   90.00
_cell.angle_beta   90.00
_cell.angle_gamma   90.00
#
_symmetry.space_group_name_H-M   'P 1'
#
loop_
_entity.id
_entity.type
_entity.pdbx_description
1 polymer ?
#
loop_
_entity_poly.entity_id
_entity_poly.type
_entity_poly.pdbx_seq_one_letter_code
_entity_poly.pdbx_strand_id
1 'polypeptide(L)'
;MSKLEVFQLLLQDNPDLFTTQGLSSLLEDCIRLKYPERHKFTYPSLLNQQVYLSLANLGNGSSEDEEILRRILSDPKGWCMDAPAEVKEGGKFYDNMGKVFGPRFGTDLFLYHTVRDNIQQLQKNLGISGVRVINISVRDRLFSFPTVEDQLITLDEDRATLQQAVPEIIKYFVSLVQMQPAYKLFLVDQKEQKTSVSVTAVENAASSVVIAEIYTESYNWELTGANCWRGKSVERLDPDEIRLTLHLDWDENKFIFFEAQHPDLSRFPWLDTAE
;
A
#
# COMPACT_ATOMS: atom_id res chain seq x y z
N MET A 1 -28.38 -6.04 10.87
CA MET A 1 -28.42 -4.94 9.89
C MET A 1 -28.21 -5.54 8.50
N SER A 2 -29.08 -5.27 7.53
CA SER A 2 -28.91 -5.84 6.18
C SER A 2 -27.69 -5.23 5.46
N LYS A 3 -27.06 -5.95 4.53
CA LYS A 3 -25.90 -5.42 3.77
C LYS A 3 -26.24 -4.11 3.05
N LEU A 4 -27.49 -3.98 2.60
CA LEU A 4 -27.98 -2.78 1.94
C LEU A 4 -28.03 -1.58 2.90
N GLU A 5 -28.47 -1.79 4.15
CA GLU A 5 -28.47 -0.74 5.18
C GLU A 5 -27.05 -0.24 5.51
N VAL A 6 -26.07 -1.14 5.54
CA VAL A 6 -24.67 -0.78 5.81
C VAL A 6 -24.11 0.12 4.71
N PHE A 7 -24.28 -0.26 3.45
CA PHE A 7 -23.81 0.58 2.34
C PHE A 7 -24.59 1.89 2.23
N GLN A 8 -25.88 1.92 2.61
CA GLN A 8 -26.64 3.18 2.69
C GLN A 8 -26.08 4.12 3.76
N LEU A 9 -25.71 3.60 4.94
CA LEU A 9 -25.05 4.40 5.98
C LEU A 9 -23.68 4.92 5.51
N LEU A 10 -22.86 4.07 4.89
CA LEU A 10 -21.56 4.49 4.37
C LEU A 10 -21.67 5.51 3.24
N LEU A 11 -22.72 5.44 2.40
CA LEU A 11 -23.02 6.46 1.38
C LEU A 11 -23.46 7.80 1.98
N GLN A 12 -24.08 7.80 3.17
CA GLN A 12 -24.40 9.03 3.89
C GLN A 12 -23.14 9.71 4.43
N ASP A 13 -22.15 8.91 4.84
CA ASP A 13 -20.84 9.42 5.26
C ASP A 13 -20.04 9.98 4.07
N ASN A 14 -19.98 9.23 2.96
CA ASN A 14 -19.30 9.64 1.75
C ASN A 14 -20.04 9.16 0.48
N PRO A 15 -20.57 10.06 -0.36
CA PRO A 15 -21.29 9.69 -1.58
C PRO A 15 -20.41 8.99 -2.63
N ASP A 16 -19.09 9.16 -2.55
CA ASP A 16 -18.13 8.58 -3.50
C ASP A 16 -17.73 7.14 -3.15
N LEU A 17 -18.46 6.46 -2.24
CA LEU A 17 -18.16 5.11 -1.75
C LEU A 17 -17.83 4.12 -2.87
N PHE A 18 -18.59 4.12 -3.96
CA PHE A 18 -18.40 3.21 -5.09
C PHE A 18 -17.46 3.77 -6.17
N THR A 19 -16.37 4.40 -5.74
CA THR A 19 -15.25 4.83 -6.58
C THR A 19 -13.95 4.24 -6.04
N THR A 20 -12.87 4.26 -6.83
CA THR A 20 -11.53 3.86 -6.38
C THR A 20 -11.13 4.57 -5.09
N GLN A 21 -11.31 5.90 -5.04
CA GLN A 21 -11.01 6.71 -3.87
C GLN A 21 -11.90 6.34 -2.68
N GLY A 22 -13.20 6.15 -2.91
CA GLY A 22 -14.16 5.79 -1.87
C GLY A 22 -13.85 4.45 -1.21
N LEU A 23 -13.59 3.40 -1.99
CA LEU A 23 -13.25 2.08 -1.47
C LEU A 23 -11.87 2.07 -0.81
N SER A 24 -10.90 2.77 -1.38
CA SER A 24 -9.57 2.95 -0.79
C SER A 24 -9.65 3.59 0.60
N SER A 25 -10.35 4.72 0.72
CA SER A 25 -10.54 5.41 2.00
C SER A 25 -11.33 4.57 3.01
N LEU A 26 -12.26 3.70 2.55
CA LEU A 26 -12.98 2.79 3.44
C LEU A 26 -12.03 1.75 4.05
N LEU A 27 -11.13 1.18 3.23
CA LEU A 27 -10.15 0.20 3.69
C LEU A 27 -9.09 0.85 4.59
N GLU A 28 -8.65 2.08 4.28
CA GLU A 28 -7.78 2.84 5.18
C GLU A 28 -8.45 3.08 6.54
N ASP A 29 -9.69 3.56 6.56
CA ASP A 29 -10.42 3.78 7.80
C ASP A 29 -10.56 2.48 8.61
N CYS A 30 -10.79 1.33 7.97
CA CYS A 30 -10.80 0.02 8.62
C CYS A 30 -9.48 -0.30 9.33
N ILE A 31 -8.32 0.00 8.71
CA ILE A 31 -7.00 -0.17 9.36
C ILE A 31 -6.87 0.75 10.59
N ARG A 32 -7.40 1.98 10.47
CA ARG A 32 -7.25 3.05 11.47
C ARG A 32 -8.18 2.90 12.67
N LEU A 33 -9.13 1.96 12.66
CA LEU A 33 -9.99 1.65 13.81
C LEU A 33 -9.22 1.30 15.10
N LYS A 34 -7.96 0.84 14.99
CA LYS A 34 -7.08 0.61 16.15
C LYS A 34 -6.59 1.89 16.83
N TYR A 35 -6.63 3.03 16.13
CA TYR A 35 -6.10 4.31 16.59
C TYR A 35 -7.08 5.45 16.29
N PRO A 36 -8.34 5.38 16.77
CA PRO A 36 -9.40 6.27 16.30
C PRO A 36 -9.16 7.73 16.66
N GLU A 37 -8.43 8.02 17.75
CA GLU A 37 -8.11 9.39 18.17
C GLU A 37 -7.02 10.07 17.31
N ARG A 38 -6.33 9.31 16.45
CA ARG A 38 -5.22 9.79 15.62
C ARG A 38 -5.56 9.87 14.14
N HIS A 39 -6.83 9.62 13.78
CA HIS A 39 -7.27 9.52 12.41
C HIS A 39 -8.58 10.26 12.21
N LYS A 40 -8.68 11.03 11.13
CA LYS A 40 -9.94 11.66 10.73
C LYS A 40 -10.63 10.73 9.74
N PHE A 41 -11.69 10.08 10.20
CA PHE A 41 -12.45 9.11 9.41
C PHE A 41 -13.21 9.78 8.27
N THR A 42 -13.12 9.17 7.09
CA THR A 42 -14.00 9.45 5.94
C THR A 42 -15.37 8.81 6.16
N TYR A 43 -15.41 7.65 6.81
CA TYR A 43 -16.59 6.87 7.15
C TYR A 43 -16.74 6.74 8.68
N PRO A 44 -17.17 7.80 9.39
CA PRO A 44 -17.34 7.75 10.84
C PRO A 44 -18.33 6.68 11.32
N SER A 45 -19.25 6.20 10.47
CA SER A 45 -20.12 5.07 10.78
C SER A 45 -19.37 3.79 11.10
N LEU A 46 -18.11 3.62 10.63
CA LEU A 46 -17.26 2.48 11.00
C LEU A 46 -16.91 2.41 12.49
N LEU A 47 -16.99 3.53 13.22
CA LEU A 47 -16.80 3.55 14.68
C LEU A 47 -17.89 2.73 15.40
N ASN A 48 -19.04 2.51 14.75
CA ASN A 48 -20.00 1.53 15.20
C ASN A 48 -19.52 0.12 14.79
N GLN A 49 -19.15 -0.69 15.79
CA GLN A 49 -18.67 -2.05 15.58
C GLN A 49 -19.60 -2.92 14.72
N GLN A 50 -20.92 -2.70 14.79
CA GLN A 50 -21.87 -3.46 13.98
C GLN A 50 -21.70 -3.21 12.48
N VAL A 51 -21.34 -2.00 12.08
CA VAL A 51 -21.07 -1.63 10.68
C VAL A 51 -19.84 -2.38 10.18
N TYR A 52 -18.76 -2.35 10.97
CA TYR A 52 -17.52 -3.04 10.63
C TYR A 52 -17.69 -4.57 10.55
N LEU A 53 -18.39 -5.18 11.51
CA LEU A 53 -18.74 -6.60 11.46
C LEU A 53 -19.63 -6.93 10.26
N SER A 54 -20.54 -6.04 9.89
CA SER A 54 -21.43 -6.27 8.75
C SER A 54 -20.68 -6.19 7.41
N LEU A 55 -19.66 -5.33 7.27
CA LEU A 55 -18.77 -5.31 6.10
C LEU A 55 -17.96 -6.61 5.96
N ALA A 56 -17.62 -7.22 7.08
CA ALA A 56 -17.01 -8.55 7.10
C ALA A 56 -18.03 -9.68 6.81
N ASN A 57 -19.30 -9.35 6.55
CA ASN A 57 -20.43 -10.28 6.42
C ASN A 57 -20.74 -11.07 7.72
N LEU A 58 -20.37 -10.53 8.88
CA LEU A 58 -20.52 -11.17 10.19
C LEU A 58 -21.67 -10.57 11.01
N GLY A 59 -22.39 -9.59 10.47
CA GLY A 59 -23.38 -8.80 11.20
C GLY A 59 -24.81 -9.33 11.20
N ASN A 60 -25.09 -10.49 10.58
CA ASN A 60 -26.43 -11.10 10.40
C ASN A 60 -26.34 -12.54 9.79
N GLY A 61 -25.43 -13.39 10.26
CA GLY A 61 -25.16 -14.70 9.66
C GLY A 61 -26.23 -15.75 9.97
N SER A 62 -26.15 -16.92 9.32
CA SER A 62 -26.85 -18.11 9.84
C SER A 62 -26.31 -18.43 11.25
N SER A 63 -27.08 -19.10 12.12
CA SER A 63 -26.64 -19.39 13.49
C SER A 63 -25.34 -20.20 13.57
N GLU A 64 -24.97 -20.90 12.50
CA GLU A 64 -23.79 -21.76 12.40
C GLU A 64 -22.55 -20.95 11.99
N ASP A 65 -22.67 -20.05 11.01
CA ASP A 65 -21.61 -19.10 10.66
C ASP A 65 -21.31 -18.16 11.82
N GLU A 66 -22.34 -17.61 12.47
CA GLU A 66 -22.19 -16.75 13.65
C GLU A 66 -21.51 -17.46 14.83
N GLU A 67 -21.70 -18.77 14.98
CA GLU A 67 -21.07 -19.56 16.03
C GLU A 67 -19.60 -19.88 15.71
N ILE A 68 -19.28 -20.22 14.46
CA ILE A 68 -17.89 -20.37 14.00
C ILE A 68 -17.13 -19.07 14.18
N LEU A 69 -17.76 -17.94 13.83
CA LEU A 69 -17.19 -16.61 13.94
C LEU A 69 -17.07 -16.14 15.39
N ARG A 70 -18.09 -16.36 16.22
CA ARG A 70 -18.00 -16.14 17.68
C ARG A 70 -16.83 -16.93 18.26
N ARG A 71 -16.65 -18.19 17.85
CA ARG A 71 -15.53 -19.04 18.27
C ARG A 71 -14.18 -18.53 17.79
N ILE A 72 -14.06 -18.03 16.56
CA ILE A 72 -12.85 -17.36 16.06
C ILE A 72 -12.52 -16.13 16.92
N LEU A 73 -13.53 -15.31 17.25
CA LEU A 73 -13.36 -14.11 18.05
C LEU A 73 -13.12 -14.40 19.54
N SER A 74 -13.68 -15.49 20.09
CA SER A 74 -13.62 -15.84 21.53
C SER A 74 -12.48 -16.79 21.89
N ASP A 75 -12.12 -17.70 20.99
CA ASP A 75 -11.02 -18.66 21.13
C ASP A 75 -10.35 -18.94 19.77
N PRO A 76 -9.44 -18.05 19.32
CA PRO A 76 -8.68 -18.22 18.08
C PRO A 76 -7.87 -19.52 18.03
N LYS A 77 -7.56 -20.14 19.18
CA LYS A 77 -6.71 -21.34 19.29
C LYS A 77 -7.50 -22.63 19.10
N GLY A 78 -8.74 -22.69 19.58
CA GLY A 78 -9.57 -23.90 19.55
C GLY A 78 -10.30 -24.13 18.23
N TRP A 79 -10.67 -23.08 17.51
CA TRP A 79 -11.68 -23.19 16.44
C TRP A 79 -11.22 -23.96 15.19
N CYS A 80 -9.93 -23.92 14.84
CA CYS A 80 -9.43 -24.52 13.59
C CYS A 80 -9.00 -25.99 13.75
N MET A 81 -9.09 -26.58 14.95
CA MET A 81 -8.55 -27.92 15.23
C MET A 81 -9.19 -29.05 14.38
N ASP A 82 -10.44 -28.87 13.97
CA ASP A 82 -11.18 -29.82 13.11
C ASP A 82 -11.29 -29.37 11.63
N ALA A 83 -10.73 -28.21 11.28
CA ALA A 83 -10.82 -27.67 9.93
C ALA A 83 -9.84 -28.35 8.93
N PRO A 84 -10.03 -28.16 7.61
CA PRO A 84 -9.05 -28.56 6.59
C PRO A 84 -7.66 -27.96 6.82
N ALA A 85 -6.62 -28.56 6.23
CA ALA A 85 -5.23 -28.20 6.49
C ALA A 85 -4.91 -26.73 6.18
N GLU A 86 -5.50 -26.20 5.11
CA GLU A 86 -5.33 -24.82 4.63
C GLU A 86 -5.96 -23.83 5.62
N VAL A 87 -7.12 -24.17 6.18
CA VAL A 87 -7.81 -23.37 7.21
C VAL A 87 -7.02 -23.39 8.52
N LYS A 88 -6.42 -24.54 8.87
CA LYS A 88 -5.51 -24.66 10.02
C LYS A 88 -4.27 -23.80 9.87
N GLU A 89 -3.69 -23.74 8.67
CA GLU A 89 -2.52 -22.91 8.39
C GLU A 89 -2.83 -21.42 8.53
N GLY A 90 -3.95 -20.96 7.96
CA GLY A 90 -4.45 -19.60 8.16
C GLY A 90 -4.74 -19.28 9.63
N GLY A 91 -5.43 -20.18 10.36
CA GLY A 91 -5.69 -20.02 11.79
C GLY A 91 -4.40 -19.91 12.63
N LYS A 92 -3.40 -20.73 12.33
CA LYS A 92 -2.07 -20.67 12.97
C LYS A 92 -1.36 -19.35 12.69
N PHE A 93 -1.47 -18.82 11.48
CA PHE A 93 -0.90 -17.51 11.13
C PHE A 93 -1.45 -16.41 12.05
N TYR A 94 -2.77 -16.29 12.18
CA TYR A 94 -3.38 -15.26 13.04
C TYR A 94 -3.09 -15.48 14.53
N ASP A 95 -3.10 -16.72 15.02
CA ASP A 95 -2.72 -17.03 16.41
C ASP A 95 -1.25 -16.65 16.70
N ASN A 96 -0.33 -16.93 15.76
CA ASN A 96 1.07 -16.52 15.88
C ASN A 96 1.21 -15.00 15.91
N MET A 97 0.49 -14.27 15.06
CA MET A 97 0.48 -12.80 15.10
C MET A 97 -0.08 -12.28 16.43
N GLY A 98 -1.10 -12.91 17.00
CA GLY A 98 -1.62 -12.59 18.33
C GLY A 98 -0.60 -12.84 19.46
N LYS A 99 0.21 -13.90 19.37
CA LYS A 99 1.28 -14.18 20.35
C LYS A 99 2.40 -13.13 20.32
N VAL A 100 2.74 -12.63 19.13
CA VAL A 100 3.83 -11.66 18.95
C VAL A 100 3.40 -10.23 19.29
N PHE A 101 2.20 -9.82 18.85
CA PHE A 101 1.75 -8.42 18.89
C PHE A 101 0.62 -8.15 19.88
N GLY A 102 0.14 -9.18 20.58
CA GLY A 102 -0.87 -9.07 21.63
C GLY A 102 -2.17 -9.81 21.31
N PRO A 103 -2.94 -10.22 22.35
CA PRO A 103 -3.99 -11.23 22.24
C PRO A 103 -5.16 -10.90 21.31
N ARG A 104 -5.37 -9.62 20.97
CA ARG A 104 -6.42 -9.18 20.02
C ARG A 104 -5.92 -8.95 18.59
N PHE A 105 -4.60 -8.87 18.40
CA PHE A 105 -4.01 -8.47 17.13
C PHE A 105 -4.35 -9.42 15.98
N GLY A 106 -4.26 -10.74 16.23
CA GLY A 106 -4.58 -11.76 15.24
C GLY A 106 -6.04 -11.71 14.78
N THR A 107 -6.96 -11.52 15.73
CA THR A 107 -8.40 -11.38 15.48
C THR A 107 -8.72 -10.13 14.65
N ASP A 108 -8.12 -8.98 15.01
CA ASP A 108 -8.31 -7.74 14.27
C ASP A 108 -7.77 -7.85 12.83
N LEU A 109 -6.64 -8.54 12.65
CA LEU A 109 -6.02 -8.76 11.34
C LEU A 109 -6.89 -9.67 10.47
N PHE A 110 -7.43 -10.75 11.04
CA PHE A 110 -8.39 -11.62 10.35
C PHE A 110 -9.63 -10.85 9.89
N LEU A 111 -10.19 -10.02 10.79
CA LEU A 111 -11.37 -9.22 10.50
C LEU A 111 -11.10 -8.22 9.37
N TYR A 112 -9.94 -7.54 9.42
CA TYR A 112 -9.51 -6.64 8.37
C TYR A 112 -9.38 -7.33 7.01
N HIS A 113 -8.70 -8.48 6.94
CA HIS A 113 -8.57 -9.24 5.69
C HIS A 113 -9.94 -9.66 5.14
N THR A 114 -10.86 -10.09 6.02
CA THR A 114 -12.22 -10.46 5.60
C THR A 114 -12.97 -9.26 5.00
N VAL A 115 -12.87 -8.07 5.61
CA VAL A 115 -13.46 -6.84 5.05
C VAL A 115 -12.82 -6.51 3.70
N ARG A 116 -11.48 -6.52 3.62
CA ARG A 116 -10.75 -6.22 2.39
C ARG A 116 -11.18 -7.14 1.26
N ASP A 117 -11.21 -8.45 1.49
CA ASP A 117 -11.56 -9.42 0.46
C ASP A 117 -13.03 -9.25 0.00
N ASN A 118 -13.95 -8.95 0.93
CA ASN A 118 -15.35 -8.61 0.59
C ASN A 118 -15.45 -7.34 -0.26
N ILE A 119 -14.67 -6.30 0.07
CA ILE A 119 -14.62 -5.05 -0.69
C ILE A 119 -13.99 -5.26 -2.06
N GLN A 120 -12.94 -6.07 -2.20
CA GLN A 120 -12.34 -6.43 -3.48
C GLN A 120 -13.32 -7.24 -4.36
N GLN A 121 -14.12 -8.13 -3.77
CA GLN A 121 -15.19 -8.81 -4.50
C GLN A 121 -16.28 -7.84 -4.95
N LEU A 122 -16.67 -6.88 -4.10
CA LEU A 122 -17.62 -5.83 -4.46
C LEU A 122 -17.06 -4.96 -5.59
N GLN A 123 -15.81 -4.54 -5.48
CA GLN A 123 -15.07 -3.78 -6.49
C GLN A 123 -15.15 -4.50 -7.85
N LYS A 124 -14.81 -5.80 -7.88
CA LYS A 124 -14.90 -6.64 -9.09
C LYS A 124 -16.31 -6.68 -9.67
N ASN A 125 -17.31 -6.89 -8.82
CA ASN A 125 -18.71 -7.00 -9.25
C ASN A 125 -19.25 -5.69 -9.84
N LEU A 126 -18.74 -4.54 -9.38
CA LEU A 126 -19.14 -3.22 -9.84
C LEU A 126 -18.24 -2.65 -10.95
N GLY A 127 -17.15 -3.34 -11.30
CA GLY A 127 -16.17 -2.85 -12.29
C GLY A 127 -15.46 -1.57 -11.83
N ILE A 128 -15.21 -1.43 -10.53
CA ILE A 128 -14.51 -0.26 -9.97
C ILE A 128 -13.01 -0.46 -10.16
N SER A 129 -12.37 0.48 -10.86
CA SER A 129 -10.93 0.46 -11.11
C SER A 129 -10.11 0.39 -9.81
N GLY A 130 -9.08 -0.44 -9.79
CA GLY A 130 -8.06 -0.48 -8.74
C GLY A 130 -6.92 0.53 -8.95
N VAL A 131 -7.04 1.38 -9.97
CA VAL A 131 -6.02 2.34 -10.36
C VAL A 131 -6.49 3.75 -10.04
N ARG A 132 -5.60 4.53 -9.42
CA ARG A 132 -5.82 5.97 -9.20
C ARG A 132 -4.76 6.78 -9.92
N VAL A 133 -5.09 8.02 -10.26
CA VAL A 133 -4.11 8.98 -10.76
C VAL A 133 -3.53 9.72 -9.57
N ILE A 134 -2.21 9.67 -9.43
CA ILE A 134 -1.47 10.45 -8.44
C ILE A 134 -0.60 11.51 -9.12
N ASN A 135 -0.12 12.46 -8.32
CA ASN A 135 0.73 13.54 -8.77
C ASN A 135 2.07 13.48 -8.05
N ILE A 136 3.14 13.70 -8.79
CA ILE A 136 4.47 13.97 -8.26
C ILE A 136 4.92 15.35 -8.72
N SER A 137 5.47 16.14 -7.81
CA SER A 137 5.97 17.48 -8.11
C SER A 137 7.43 17.58 -7.73
N VAL A 138 8.29 17.86 -8.70
CA VAL A 138 9.72 18.13 -8.48
C VAL A 138 10.04 19.47 -9.12
N ARG A 139 10.50 20.43 -8.30
CA ARG A 139 10.63 21.85 -8.69
C ARG A 139 9.32 22.41 -9.27
N ASP A 140 9.38 22.87 -10.52
CA ASP A 140 8.30 23.44 -11.33
C ASP A 140 7.60 22.40 -12.22
N ARG A 141 7.98 21.12 -12.12
CA ARG A 141 7.40 20.04 -12.92
C ARG A 141 6.37 19.26 -12.11
N LEU A 142 5.12 19.35 -12.52
CA LEU A 142 4.04 18.49 -12.07
C LEU A 142 3.83 17.36 -13.08
N PHE A 143 3.82 16.12 -12.61
CA PHE A 143 3.56 14.96 -13.44
C PHE A 143 2.46 14.10 -12.80
N SER A 144 1.44 13.79 -13.59
CA SER A 144 0.31 12.97 -13.19
C SER A 144 0.40 11.61 -13.87
N PHE A 145 0.23 10.54 -13.11
CA PHE A 145 0.31 9.18 -13.66
C PHE A 145 -0.60 8.20 -12.92
N PRO A 146 -1.09 7.15 -13.60
CA PRO A 146 -1.84 6.08 -12.96
C PRO A 146 -0.92 5.18 -12.14
N THR A 147 -1.37 4.77 -10.95
CA THR A 147 -0.68 3.83 -10.06
C THR A 147 -1.69 2.88 -9.44
N VAL A 148 -1.23 1.69 -9.04
CA VAL A 148 -2.07 0.71 -8.32
C VAL A 148 -2.42 1.28 -6.93
N GLU A 149 -3.64 1.05 -6.49
CA GLU A 149 -4.03 1.29 -5.09
C GLU A 149 -3.81 0.02 -4.27
N ASP A 150 -2.86 0.05 -3.34
CA ASP A 150 -2.34 -1.11 -2.59
C ASP A 150 -3.41 -2.05 -1.99
N GLN A 151 -4.57 -1.52 -1.64
CA GLN A 151 -5.65 -2.28 -0.98
C GLN A 151 -6.72 -2.80 -1.96
N LEU A 152 -6.73 -2.33 -3.20
CA LEU A 152 -7.68 -2.72 -4.24
C LEU A 152 -7.03 -3.70 -5.23
N ILE A 153 -7.86 -4.41 -5.99
CA ILE A 153 -7.37 -5.32 -7.03
C ILE A 153 -7.29 -4.62 -8.39
N THR A 154 -6.27 -4.94 -9.17
CA THR A 154 -6.16 -4.49 -10.57
C THR A 154 -7.11 -5.30 -11.45
N LEU A 155 -8.02 -4.62 -12.15
CA LEU A 155 -8.93 -5.23 -13.14
C LEU A 155 -8.24 -5.39 -14.50
N ASP A 156 -8.83 -6.16 -15.41
CA ASP A 156 -8.26 -6.35 -16.75
C ASP A 156 -8.22 -5.03 -17.54
N GLU A 157 -9.20 -4.13 -17.36
CA GLU A 157 -9.17 -2.80 -17.99
C GLU A 157 -8.05 -1.90 -17.43
N ASP A 158 -7.69 -2.08 -16.16
CA ASP A 158 -6.65 -1.30 -15.48
C ASP A 158 -5.26 -1.58 -16.07
N ARG A 159 -5.02 -2.83 -16.49
CA ARG A 159 -3.75 -3.28 -17.07
C ARG A 159 -3.35 -2.46 -18.29
N ALA A 160 -4.30 -2.19 -19.19
CA ALA A 160 -4.04 -1.38 -20.37
C ALA A 160 -3.62 0.05 -20.00
N THR A 161 -4.29 0.65 -19.01
CA THR A 161 -4.00 2.00 -18.51
C THR A 161 -2.60 2.09 -17.91
N LEU A 162 -2.24 1.13 -17.04
CA LEU A 162 -0.92 1.08 -16.40
C LEU A 162 0.20 0.86 -17.42
N GLN A 163 0.03 -0.10 -18.34
CA GLN A 163 1.03 -0.41 -19.35
C GLN A 163 1.27 0.76 -20.32
N GLN A 164 0.22 1.49 -20.70
CA GLN A 164 0.33 2.66 -21.57
C GLN A 164 1.07 3.83 -20.89
N ALA A 165 1.05 3.92 -19.56
CA ALA A 165 1.72 4.99 -18.82
C ALA A 165 3.23 4.76 -18.66
N VAL A 166 3.70 3.50 -18.73
CA VAL A 166 5.12 3.13 -18.51
C VAL A 166 6.11 4.03 -19.27
N PRO A 167 5.96 4.28 -20.59
CA PRO A 167 6.94 5.07 -21.33
C PRO A 167 7.07 6.51 -20.83
N GLU A 168 5.95 7.17 -20.49
CA GLU A 168 5.97 8.55 -20.02
C GLU A 168 6.48 8.65 -18.58
N ILE A 169 6.22 7.66 -17.71
CA ILE A 169 6.79 7.59 -16.36
C ILE A 169 8.32 7.46 -16.43
N ILE A 170 8.83 6.55 -17.27
CA ILE A 170 10.27 6.35 -17.47
C ILE A 170 10.91 7.61 -18.04
N LYS A 171 10.31 8.22 -19.06
CA LYS A 171 10.79 9.47 -19.65
C LYS A 171 10.82 10.61 -18.64
N TYR A 172 9.78 10.72 -17.80
CA TYR A 172 9.73 11.71 -16.73
C TYR A 172 10.87 11.47 -15.73
N PHE A 173 11.04 10.23 -15.24
CA PHE A 173 12.15 9.85 -14.36
C PHE A 173 13.52 10.22 -14.95
N VAL A 174 13.81 9.79 -16.18
CA VAL A 174 15.08 10.11 -16.87
C VAL A 174 15.30 11.63 -16.96
N SER A 175 14.24 12.39 -17.23
CA SER A 175 14.30 13.86 -17.29
C SER A 175 14.63 14.51 -15.94
N LEU A 176 14.26 13.87 -14.82
CA LEU A 176 14.60 14.33 -13.47
C LEU A 176 16.04 13.97 -13.12
N VAL A 177 16.47 12.74 -13.42
CA VAL A 177 17.85 12.28 -13.15
C VAL A 177 18.89 13.15 -13.84
N GLN A 178 18.59 13.59 -15.07
CA GLN A 178 19.46 14.43 -15.88
C GLN A 178 19.38 15.94 -15.56
N MET A 179 18.44 16.35 -14.71
CA MET A 179 18.26 17.75 -14.30
C MET A 179 19.47 18.22 -13.49
N GLN A 180 19.89 19.49 -13.64
CA GLN A 180 21.06 20.00 -12.91
C GLN A 180 20.70 20.47 -11.49
N PRO A 181 21.45 20.08 -10.44
CA PRO A 181 22.62 19.21 -10.52
C PRO A 181 22.24 17.74 -10.74
N ALA A 182 22.94 17.05 -11.64
CA ALA A 182 22.58 15.70 -12.05
C ALA A 182 22.61 14.72 -10.87
N TYR A 183 21.57 13.88 -10.78
CA TYR A 183 21.46 12.85 -9.76
C TYR A 183 22.40 11.69 -10.08
N LYS A 184 22.93 11.06 -9.02
CA LYS A 184 23.71 9.82 -9.14
C LYS A 184 22.72 8.65 -9.22
N LEU A 185 22.71 7.93 -10.34
CA LEU A 185 21.76 6.86 -10.60
C LEU A 185 22.32 5.48 -10.24
N PHE A 186 21.53 4.68 -9.54
CA PHE A 186 21.86 3.34 -9.10
C PHE A 186 20.76 2.34 -9.47
N LEU A 187 21.18 1.12 -9.78
CA LEU A 187 20.35 -0.08 -9.72
C LEU A 187 20.51 -0.69 -8.32
N VAL A 188 19.40 -1.00 -7.65
CA VAL A 188 19.41 -1.59 -6.31
C VAL A 188 18.98 -3.05 -6.40
N ASP A 189 19.76 -3.93 -5.79
CA ASP A 189 19.44 -5.35 -5.73
C ASP A 189 18.60 -5.73 -4.50
N GLN A 190 18.24 -7.01 -4.38
CA GLN A 190 17.45 -7.55 -3.26
C GLN A 190 18.14 -7.45 -1.89
N LYS A 191 19.45 -7.16 -1.85
CA LYS A 191 20.24 -6.96 -0.64
C LYS A 191 20.50 -5.47 -0.38
N GLU A 192 19.76 -4.60 -1.06
CA GLU A 192 19.90 -3.14 -1.00
C GLU A 192 21.27 -2.63 -1.49
N GLN A 193 22.02 -3.45 -2.24
CA GLN A 193 23.30 -3.03 -2.80
C GLN A 193 23.10 -2.15 -4.03
N LYS A 194 23.79 -1.01 -4.05
CA LYS A 194 23.66 0.02 -5.08
C LYS A 194 24.79 -0.12 -6.10
N THR A 195 24.44 -0.38 -7.35
CA THR A 195 25.38 -0.40 -8.48
C THR A 195 25.13 0.83 -9.36
N SER A 196 26.18 1.62 -9.61
CA SER A 196 26.08 2.81 -10.47
C SER A 196 25.73 2.42 -11.90
N VAL A 197 24.72 3.08 -12.48
CA VAL A 197 24.23 2.81 -13.84
C VAL A 197 23.93 4.10 -14.60
N SER A 198 23.82 4.02 -15.93
CA SER A 198 23.42 5.14 -16.78
C SER A 198 21.92 5.11 -17.06
N VAL A 199 21.38 6.24 -17.56
CA VAL A 199 19.98 6.32 -18.02
C VAL A 199 19.64 5.29 -19.09
N THR A 200 20.62 4.88 -19.91
CA THR A 200 20.45 3.84 -20.93
C THR A 200 20.07 2.50 -20.32
N ALA A 201 20.51 2.19 -19.09
CA ALA A 201 20.09 0.97 -18.40
C ALA A 201 18.59 0.99 -18.07
N VAL A 202 18.05 2.16 -17.72
CA VAL A 202 16.63 2.37 -17.43
C VAL A 202 15.81 2.22 -18.72
N GLU A 203 16.24 2.87 -19.80
CA GLU A 203 15.58 2.79 -21.10
C GLU A 203 15.54 1.35 -21.65
N ASN A 204 16.63 0.60 -21.49
CA ASN A 204 16.68 -0.80 -21.91
C ASN A 204 15.73 -1.71 -21.10
N ALA A 205 15.53 -1.40 -19.82
CA ALA A 205 14.63 -2.17 -18.95
C ALA A 205 13.16 -2.02 -19.37
N ALA A 206 12.77 -0.91 -20.02
CA ALA A 206 11.38 -0.57 -20.35
C ALA A 206 10.63 -1.64 -21.18
N SER A 207 11.34 -2.40 -22.01
CA SER A 207 10.73 -3.35 -22.97
C SER A 207 9.99 -4.52 -22.34
N SER A 208 10.27 -4.85 -21.08
CA SER A 208 9.68 -5.97 -20.34
C SER A 208 8.76 -5.55 -19.19
N VAL A 209 8.44 -4.26 -19.10
CA VAL A 209 7.72 -3.68 -17.95
C VAL A 209 6.22 -3.67 -18.20
N VAL A 210 5.45 -4.02 -17.18
CA VAL A 210 3.98 -3.95 -17.19
C VAL A 210 3.44 -2.79 -16.36
N ILE A 211 4.15 -2.38 -15.30
CA ILE A 211 3.81 -1.25 -14.44
C ILE A 211 5.09 -0.49 -14.09
N ALA A 212 5.04 0.84 -14.08
CA ALA A 212 6.11 1.68 -13.60
C ALA A 212 5.58 2.61 -12.51
N GLU A 213 6.33 2.76 -11.42
CA GLU A 213 5.99 3.62 -10.30
C GLU A 213 7.16 4.53 -9.99
N ILE A 214 6.87 5.81 -9.75
CA ILE A 214 7.87 6.81 -9.41
C ILE A 214 7.50 7.48 -8.11
N TYR A 215 8.49 7.68 -7.25
CA TYR A 215 8.29 8.39 -5.99
C TYR A 215 9.55 9.16 -5.60
N THR A 216 9.37 10.10 -4.69
CA THR A 216 10.43 10.99 -4.22
C THR A 216 10.45 11.03 -2.71
N GLU A 217 11.64 11.04 -2.13
CA GLU A 217 11.82 11.12 -0.69
C GLU A 217 12.84 12.19 -0.33
N SER A 218 12.58 12.84 0.78
CA SER A 218 13.49 13.79 1.40
C SER A 218 13.38 13.73 2.90
N TYR A 219 14.53 13.81 3.56
CA TYR A 219 14.62 13.71 5.00
C TYR A 219 15.54 14.78 5.58
N ASN A 220 15.18 15.23 6.78
CA ASN A 220 16.14 15.81 7.71
C ASN A 220 16.58 14.71 8.66
N TRP A 221 17.86 14.36 8.58
CA TRP A 221 18.46 13.29 9.38
C TRP A 221 18.96 13.81 10.71
N GLU A 222 18.60 13.11 11.78
CA GLU A 222 19.07 13.39 13.14
C GLU A 222 19.74 12.13 13.70
N LEU A 223 20.95 12.30 14.26
CA LEU A 223 21.61 11.21 14.99
C LEU A 223 20.91 11.04 16.34
N THR A 224 20.38 9.85 16.58
CA THR A 224 19.73 9.53 17.85
C THR A 224 20.76 9.12 18.91
N GLY A 225 20.37 9.17 20.19
CA GLY A 225 21.20 8.68 21.30
C GLY A 225 21.55 7.17 21.25
N ALA A 226 20.94 6.41 20.33
CA ALA A 226 21.26 5.00 20.08
C ALA A 226 22.29 4.81 18.95
N ASN A 227 22.96 5.89 18.52
CA ASN A 227 23.91 5.89 17.39
C ASN A 227 23.30 5.37 16.08
N CYS A 228 22.02 5.68 15.85
CA CYS A 228 21.36 5.44 14.57
C CYS A 228 20.76 6.73 14.03
N TRP A 229 20.74 6.85 12.70
CA TRP A 229 20.12 7.97 12.00
C TRP A 229 18.61 7.80 11.96
N ARG A 230 17.89 8.86 12.31
CA ARG A 230 16.43 8.94 12.16
C ARG A 230 16.10 10.03 11.16
N GLY A 231 15.40 9.67 10.09
CA GLY A 231 14.92 10.62 9.08
C GLY A 231 13.54 11.17 9.47
N LYS A 232 13.40 12.49 9.49
CA LYS A 232 12.09 13.15 9.50
C LYS A 232 11.78 13.63 8.09
N SER A 233 10.68 13.14 7.52
CA SER A 233 10.27 13.52 6.16
C SER A 233 10.11 15.05 6.05
N VAL A 234 10.62 15.61 4.96
CA VAL A 234 10.58 17.04 4.66
C VAL A 234 10.38 17.26 3.16
N GLU A 235 9.64 18.28 2.78
CA GLU A 235 9.53 18.69 1.39
C GLU A 235 10.77 19.51 0.99
N ARG A 236 11.41 19.14 -0.12
CA ARG A 236 12.50 19.89 -0.74
C ARG A 236 12.17 20.15 -2.19
N LEU A 237 12.63 21.30 -2.70
CA LEU A 237 12.56 21.62 -4.13
C LEU A 237 13.29 20.57 -4.97
N ASP A 238 14.45 20.13 -4.46
CA ASP A 238 15.23 19.01 -4.97
C ASP A 238 15.19 17.85 -3.97
N PRO A 239 14.47 16.76 -4.28
CA PRO A 239 14.37 15.61 -3.40
C PRO A 239 15.74 14.98 -3.17
N ASP A 240 15.90 14.32 -2.02
CA ASP A 240 17.16 13.64 -1.70
C ASP A 240 17.27 12.37 -2.55
N GLU A 241 16.15 11.66 -2.74
CA GLU A 241 16.06 10.47 -3.56
C GLU A 241 14.85 10.53 -4.51
N ILE A 242 15.05 10.04 -5.73
CA ILE A 242 14.00 9.79 -6.72
C ILE A 242 14.08 8.31 -7.07
N ARG A 243 13.00 7.57 -6.87
CA ARG A 243 13.00 6.11 -7.03
C ARG A 243 12.03 5.73 -8.15
N LEU A 244 12.43 4.74 -8.94
CA LEU A 244 11.65 4.16 -10.02
C LEU A 244 11.60 2.65 -9.85
N THR A 245 10.39 2.13 -9.63
CA THR A 245 10.12 0.69 -9.59
C THR A 245 9.49 0.29 -10.92
N LEU A 246 10.08 -0.71 -11.58
CA LEU A 246 9.58 -1.27 -12.83
C LEU A 246 9.15 -2.72 -12.59
N HIS A 247 7.85 -2.97 -12.53
CA HIS A 247 7.29 -4.31 -12.34
C HIS A 247 7.27 -5.07 -13.66
N LEU A 248 7.72 -6.33 -13.61
CA LEU A 248 7.86 -7.24 -14.75
C LEU A 248 6.70 -8.24 -14.84
N ASP A 249 5.88 -8.32 -13.79
CA ASP A 249 4.65 -9.11 -13.74
C ASP A 249 3.51 -8.33 -13.06
N TRP A 250 2.27 -8.74 -13.36
CA TRP A 250 1.06 -8.08 -12.84
C TRP A 250 0.81 -8.36 -11.35
N ASP A 251 1.48 -9.36 -10.80
CA ASP A 251 1.40 -9.71 -9.39
C ASP A 251 2.47 -8.97 -8.56
N GLU A 252 3.25 -8.08 -9.18
CA GLU A 252 4.26 -7.21 -8.55
C GLU A 252 5.36 -7.97 -7.78
N ASN A 253 5.56 -9.26 -8.10
CA ASN A 253 6.53 -10.13 -7.44
C ASN A 253 7.92 -10.03 -8.06
N LYS A 254 8.01 -9.54 -9.30
CA LYS A 254 9.27 -9.37 -10.03
C LYS A 254 9.39 -7.92 -10.45
N PHE A 255 10.40 -7.24 -9.95
CA PHE A 255 10.62 -5.84 -10.26
C PHE A 255 12.11 -5.51 -10.43
N ILE A 256 12.36 -4.41 -11.13
CA ILE A 256 13.66 -3.75 -11.23
C ILE A 256 13.55 -2.43 -10.49
N PHE A 257 14.51 -2.14 -9.62
CA PHE A 257 14.48 -0.96 -8.78
C PHE A 257 15.65 -0.03 -9.07
N PHE A 258 15.33 1.20 -9.46
CA PHE A 258 16.32 2.26 -9.65
C PHE A 258 16.17 3.33 -8.59
N GLU A 259 17.30 3.84 -8.11
CA GLU A 259 17.36 4.94 -7.17
C GLU A 259 18.31 6.02 -7.69
N ALA A 260 17.82 7.25 -7.82
CA ALA A 260 18.60 8.42 -8.13
C ALA A 260 18.79 9.26 -6.87
N GLN A 261 20.04 9.49 -6.47
CA GLN A 261 20.40 10.24 -5.27
C GLN A 261 20.92 11.64 -5.63
N HIS A 262 20.52 12.63 -4.82
CA HIS A 262 21.02 13.98 -4.94
C HIS A 262 22.56 14.02 -4.75
N PRO A 263 23.33 14.80 -5.52
CA PRO A 263 24.79 14.75 -5.47
C PRO A 263 25.44 15.31 -4.20
N ASP A 264 24.71 16.14 -3.45
CA ASP A 264 25.13 16.72 -2.17
C ASP A 264 25.18 15.67 -1.05
N LEU A 265 26.39 15.25 -0.68
CA LEU A 265 26.64 14.19 0.31
C LEU A 265 26.23 14.59 1.73
N SER A 266 26.17 15.89 2.05
CA SER A 266 25.76 16.35 3.39
C SER A 266 24.32 15.97 3.75
N ARG A 267 23.52 15.59 2.74
CA ARG A 267 22.16 15.08 2.88
C ARG A 267 22.11 13.61 3.31
N PHE A 268 23.23 12.90 3.26
CA PHE A 268 23.37 11.48 3.56
C PHE A 268 24.47 11.27 4.60
N PRO A 269 24.24 11.63 5.86
CA PRO A 269 25.31 11.79 6.85
C PRO A 269 26.00 10.48 7.28
N TRP A 270 25.49 9.32 6.88
CA TRP A 270 26.18 8.03 7.02
C TRP A 270 27.24 7.77 5.94
N LEU A 271 27.26 8.55 4.85
CA LEU A 271 28.28 8.46 3.82
C LEU A 271 29.56 9.23 4.20
N ASP A 272 29.45 10.22 5.10
CA ASP A 272 30.59 11.01 5.60
C ASP A 272 31.46 10.26 6.62
N THR A 273 31.11 9.03 7.02
CA THR A 273 31.89 8.22 7.99
C THR A 273 32.91 7.27 7.36
N ALA A 274 33.24 7.45 6.08
CA ALA A 274 34.29 6.69 5.40
C ALA A 274 35.54 7.57 5.16
N GLU A 275 36.22 7.96 6.24
CA GLU A 275 37.65 8.33 6.24
C GLU A 275 38.45 7.33 7.08
#